data_AF-A0A971U4D9-F1
#
_entry.id   AF-A0A971U4D9-F1
#
_cell.length_a   1.000
_cell.length_b   1.000
_cell.length_c   1.000
_cell.angle_alpha   90.00
_cell.angle_beta   90.00
_cell.angle_gamma   90.00
#
_symmetry.space_group_name_H-M   'P 1'
#
loop_
_entity.id
_entity.type
_entity.pdbx_description
1 polymer ?
#
loop_
_entity_poly.entity_id
_entity_poly.type
_entity_poly.pdbx_seq_one_letter_code
_entity_poly.pdbx_strand_id
1 'polypeptide(L)'
;MQKTVRVIMVAVVLLSTWCSNALAQSLHKPIPNYMFAHFEENAINFPSGDSTAFVRFFNKLDTLLFLGEGDVNIVHIGGSHVQSGTFSNRMRRNLLSMRYGIEGGRGVVFPFSVAKSNTPTSYYSSYTGKWIACRNSQPKTPLRMGLTGMAASTSDPSATVTIVSRERNPMGSPHDFRFDRVQVLGRSDSDTLVPVVHLDTLTLLPASHDPDKDLYEFVLPSLTDSLVLGTSGVPGEWNLTGIVLDHGRPGLTYHGIGVNGASLNSYFKCEDFERDLALLKPDLIIFAIGINDANTPNFNKERFVSNYIQMVDMALRVAPDCAILFVTNNDSFRRSRRSYYLNQNGPVVQDAFYGLARRYDAGIWDLFRIMGGLNSMKQWESAGLANRDKIHFTESGYILIGDLLYNALLNRYLEHLKSTSLKNDNSR
;
A
#
# COMPACT_ATOMS: atom_id res chain seq x y z
N MET A 1 3.51 -32.20 -61.13
CA MET A 1 2.50 -32.72 -60.20
C MET A 1 2.86 -32.29 -58.79
N GLN A 2 1.87 -31.76 -58.07
CA GLN A 2 1.78 -31.52 -56.62
C GLN A 2 2.74 -30.50 -55.97
N LYS A 3 2.22 -29.26 -55.85
CA LYS A 3 2.47 -28.34 -54.74
C LYS A 3 1.74 -28.88 -53.50
N THR A 4 2.42 -28.94 -52.35
CA THR A 4 1.77 -29.22 -51.06
C THR A 4 1.85 -27.97 -50.21
N VAL A 5 0.71 -27.28 -50.12
CA VAL A 5 0.46 -26.18 -49.17
C VAL A 5 0.27 -26.80 -47.78
N ARG A 6 1.07 -26.40 -46.80
CA ARG A 6 0.82 -26.71 -45.38
C ARG A 6 -0.21 -25.71 -44.86
N VAL A 7 -1.45 -26.16 -44.73
CA VAL A 7 -2.50 -25.46 -43.96
C VAL A 7 -2.28 -25.82 -42.49
N ILE A 8 -2.00 -24.82 -41.65
CA ILE A 8 -2.02 -24.98 -40.20
C ILE A 8 -3.48 -24.89 -39.78
N MET A 9 -4.05 -26.02 -39.38
CA MET A 9 -5.41 -26.15 -38.87
C MET A 9 -5.39 -25.79 -37.38
N VAL A 10 -6.04 -24.69 -37.00
CA VAL A 10 -6.30 -24.33 -35.60
C VAL A 10 -7.30 -25.36 -35.04
N ALA A 11 -6.85 -26.18 -34.10
CA ALA A 11 -7.70 -27.12 -33.39
C ALA A 11 -8.54 -26.36 -32.35
N VAL A 12 -9.83 -26.20 -32.64
CA VAL A 12 -10.85 -25.86 -31.64
C VAL A 12 -11.08 -27.12 -30.80
N VAL A 13 -10.57 -27.12 -29.57
CA VAL A 13 -10.92 -28.17 -28.60
C VAL A 13 -12.27 -27.83 -27.98
N LEU A 14 -13.32 -28.41 -28.55
CA LEU A 14 -14.62 -28.59 -27.89
C LEU A 14 -14.50 -29.75 -26.90
N LEU A 15 -14.38 -29.44 -25.61
CA LEU A 15 -14.60 -30.41 -24.53
C LEU A 15 -15.93 -30.08 -23.85
N SER A 16 -16.96 -30.82 -24.25
CA SER A 16 -18.27 -30.84 -23.63
C SER A 16 -18.28 -31.72 -22.37
N THR A 17 -18.82 -31.13 -21.30
CA THR A 17 -19.55 -31.76 -20.18
C THR A 17 -18.80 -32.71 -19.27
N TRP A 18 -18.01 -32.13 -18.37
CA TRP A 18 -18.19 -32.37 -16.93
C TRP A 18 -18.54 -31.01 -16.29
N CYS A 19 -19.83 -30.76 -16.03
CA CYS A 19 -20.26 -29.64 -15.22
C CYS A 19 -19.82 -29.88 -13.77
N SER A 20 -18.55 -29.61 -13.47
CA SER A 20 -18.23 -29.06 -12.17
C SER A 20 -18.83 -27.66 -12.15
N ASN A 21 -19.66 -27.34 -11.16
CA ASN A 21 -20.00 -25.96 -10.82
C ASN A 21 -18.71 -25.23 -10.38
N ALA A 22 -17.81 -24.96 -11.33
CA ALA A 22 -16.90 -23.85 -11.20
C ALA A 22 -17.82 -22.64 -11.30
N LEU A 23 -18.32 -22.17 -10.16
CA LEU A 23 -18.83 -20.81 -10.06
C LEU A 23 -17.73 -19.95 -10.66
N ALA A 24 -17.97 -19.41 -11.85
CA ALA A 24 -17.10 -18.37 -12.41
C ALA A 24 -17.15 -17.24 -11.39
N GLN A 25 -16.18 -17.21 -10.49
CA GLN A 25 -16.16 -16.22 -9.44
C GLN A 25 -15.93 -14.90 -10.15
N SER A 26 -16.93 -14.02 -10.09
CA SER A 26 -16.78 -12.68 -10.63
C SER A 26 -15.53 -12.05 -10.01
N LEU A 27 -14.64 -11.54 -10.86
CA LEU A 27 -13.45 -10.83 -10.39
C LEU A 27 -13.85 -9.59 -9.59
N HIS A 28 -14.97 -8.95 -9.96
CA HIS A 28 -15.58 -7.85 -9.21
C HIS A 28 -16.07 -8.30 -7.84
N LYS A 29 -15.79 -7.50 -6.82
CA LYS A 29 -16.31 -7.71 -5.48
C LYS A 29 -17.75 -7.19 -5.39
N PRO A 30 -18.65 -7.90 -4.70
CA PRO A 30 -20.03 -7.46 -4.55
C PRO A 30 -20.09 -6.19 -3.70
N ILE A 31 -20.85 -5.20 -4.16
CA ILE A 31 -21.02 -3.91 -3.48
C ILE A 31 -22.45 -3.83 -2.95
N PRO A 32 -22.66 -3.61 -1.63
CA PRO A 32 -23.99 -3.39 -1.07
C PRO A 32 -24.58 -2.08 -1.60
N ASN A 33 -25.90 -2.02 -1.72
CA ASN A 33 -26.58 -0.80 -2.13
C ASN A 33 -26.90 0.09 -0.91
N TYR A 34 -26.47 1.34 -0.94
CA TYR A 34 -26.82 2.36 0.04
C TYR A 34 -27.31 3.61 -0.67
N MET A 35 -28.58 3.99 -0.44
CA MET A 35 -29.22 5.14 -1.10
C MET A 35 -28.53 6.50 -0.86
N PHE A 36 -27.66 6.60 0.15
CA PHE A 36 -26.93 7.81 0.47
C PHE A 36 -25.57 7.91 -0.23
N ALA A 37 -25.09 6.83 -0.82
CA ALA A 37 -23.79 6.74 -1.46
C ALA A 37 -23.96 6.70 -2.98
N HIS A 38 -22.96 7.21 -3.68
CA HIS A 38 -22.95 7.37 -5.14
C HIS A 38 -22.05 6.29 -5.75
N PHE A 39 -22.35 5.02 -5.49
CA PHE A 39 -21.49 3.90 -5.91
C PHE A 39 -21.53 3.66 -7.43
N GLU A 40 -22.55 4.15 -8.12
CA GLU A 40 -22.61 4.24 -9.57
C GLU A 40 -21.52 5.14 -10.17
N GLU A 41 -20.96 6.06 -9.38
CA GLU A 41 -19.86 6.95 -9.78
C GLU A 41 -18.48 6.36 -9.47
N ASN A 42 -18.40 5.08 -9.06
CA ASN A 42 -17.15 4.42 -8.68
C ASN A 42 -16.24 4.15 -9.89
N ALA A 43 -15.40 5.13 -10.21
CA ALA A 43 -14.42 5.07 -11.29
C ALA A 43 -13.09 5.76 -10.90
N ILE A 44 -11.99 5.34 -11.52
CA ILE A 44 -10.74 6.11 -11.51
C ILE A 44 -10.79 7.03 -12.73
N ASN A 45 -10.88 8.33 -12.46
CA ASN A 45 -10.96 9.35 -13.49
C ASN A 45 -9.56 9.85 -13.87
N PHE A 46 -9.42 10.29 -15.13
CA PHE A 46 -8.19 10.91 -15.62
C PHE A 46 -8.52 12.28 -16.23
N PRO A 47 -8.44 13.36 -15.42
CA PRO A 47 -8.86 14.69 -15.86
C PRO A 47 -8.11 15.26 -17.08
N SER A 48 -6.92 14.73 -17.40
CA SER A 48 -6.10 15.12 -18.55
C SER A 48 -6.22 14.18 -19.76
N GLY A 49 -7.04 13.14 -19.69
CA GLY A 49 -7.07 12.04 -20.67
C GLY A 49 -6.22 10.84 -20.24
N ASP A 50 -5.98 9.89 -21.14
CA ASP A 50 -5.28 8.65 -20.79
C ASP A 50 -3.84 8.89 -20.32
N SER A 51 -3.46 8.25 -19.21
CA SER A 51 -2.14 8.40 -18.59
C SER A 51 -1.15 7.34 -19.09
N THR A 52 -0.03 7.81 -19.64
CA THR A 52 1.04 6.91 -20.12
C THR A 52 1.65 6.06 -19.01
N ALA A 53 1.74 6.60 -17.78
CA ALA A 53 2.24 5.86 -16.63
C ALA A 53 1.30 4.72 -16.23
N PHE A 54 -0.02 4.92 -16.30
CA PHE A 54 -0.99 3.83 -16.09
C PHE A 54 -0.93 2.76 -17.17
N VAL A 55 -0.71 3.15 -18.43
CA VAL A 55 -0.50 2.17 -19.52
C VAL A 55 0.73 1.30 -19.23
N ARG A 56 1.84 1.90 -18.77
CA ARG A 56 3.03 1.13 -18.36
C ARG A 56 2.74 0.19 -17.19
N PHE A 57 2.06 0.69 -16.15
CA PHE A 57 1.64 -0.11 -15.01
C PHE A 57 0.76 -1.30 -15.44
N PHE A 58 -0.21 -1.08 -16.31
CA PHE A 58 -1.07 -2.16 -16.83
C PHE A 58 -0.32 -3.14 -17.73
N ASN A 59 0.64 -2.70 -18.54
CA ASN A 59 1.51 -3.61 -19.31
C ASN A 59 2.36 -4.52 -18.40
N LYS A 60 2.84 -3.99 -17.26
CA LYS A 60 3.52 -4.83 -16.26
C LYS A 60 2.56 -5.82 -15.61
N LEU A 61 1.32 -5.40 -15.32
CA LEU A 61 0.27 -6.32 -14.88
C LEU A 61 -0.04 -7.38 -15.94
N ASP A 62 -0.13 -7.04 -17.23
CA ASP A 62 -0.33 -8.01 -18.31
C ASP A 62 0.76 -9.08 -18.28
N THR A 63 2.02 -8.64 -18.18
CA THR A 63 3.20 -9.52 -18.11
C THR A 63 3.09 -10.48 -16.91
N LEU A 64 2.77 -9.95 -15.73
CA LEU A 64 2.61 -10.76 -14.53
C LEU A 64 1.41 -11.72 -14.62
N LEU A 65 0.23 -11.23 -15.02
CA LEU A 65 -1.01 -12.01 -15.03
C LEU A 65 -1.00 -13.07 -16.14
N PHE A 66 -0.47 -12.77 -17.33
CA PHE A 66 -0.52 -13.71 -18.45
C PHE A 66 0.72 -14.60 -18.55
N LEU A 67 1.90 -14.09 -18.20
CA LEU A 67 3.17 -14.82 -18.34
C LEU A 67 3.72 -15.33 -17.00
N GLY A 68 3.28 -14.77 -15.87
CA GLY A 68 3.85 -15.11 -14.56
C GLY A 68 5.25 -14.55 -14.36
N GLU A 69 5.60 -13.48 -15.07
CA GLU A 69 6.93 -12.89 -15.10
C GLU A 69 6.91 -11.45 -14.58
N GLY A 70 8.03 -11.04 -13.96
CA GLY A 70 8.23 -9.70 -13.44
C GLY A 70 7.52 -9.42 -12.11
N ASP A 71 7.83 -8.26 -11.54
CA ASP A 71 7.27 -7.80 -10.28
C ASP A 71 6.43 -6.54 -10.48
N VAL A 72 5.30 -6.49 -9.77
CA VAL A 72 4.44 -5.31 -9.69
C VAL A 72 4.39 -4.82 -8.24
N ASN A 73 4.95 -3.63 -8.00
CA ASN A 73 5.00 -3.03 -6.67
C ASN A 73 4.03 -1.86 -6.54
N ILE A 74 3.08 -1.98 -5.61
CA ILE A 74 2.10 -0.92 -5.32
C ILE A 74 2.38 -0.33 -3.95
N VAL A 75 2.60 0.98 -3.88
CA VAL A 75 2.86 1.72 -2.66
C VAL A 75 1.64 2.56 -2.28
N HIS A 76 1.06 2.32 -1.12
CA HIS A 76 -0.12 3.03 -0.62
C HIS A 76 0.29 3.90 0.58
N ILE A 77 0.40 5.20 0.36
CA ILE A 77 0.81 6.19 1.37
C ILE A 77 -0.43 6.85 1.96
N GLY A 78 -0.54 6.88 3.29
CA GLY A 78 -1.70 7.46 3.96
C GLY A 78 -1.49 7.87 5.40
N GLY A 79 -2.58 8.26 6.04
CA GLY A 79 -2.61 8.49 7.49
C GLY A 79 -3.07 7.25 8.26
N SER A 80 -3.99 7.48 9.20
CA SER A 80 -4.61 6.42 10.00
C SER A 80 -5.43 5.40 9.20
N HIS A 81 -6.03 5.82 8.07
CA HIS A 81 -6.77 4.93 7.18
C HIS A 81 -5.92 3.82 6.57
N VAL A 82 -4.62 4.06 6.39
CA VAL A 82 -3.65 3.09 5.88
C VAL A 82 -2.97 2.35 7.03
N GLN A 83 -2.63 3.02 8.15
CA GLN A 83 -1.97 2.37 9.28
C GLN A 83 -2.82 1.24 9.89
N SER A 84 -4.16 1.33 9.86
CA SER A 84 -5.02 0.25 10.37
C SER A 84 -4.79 -1.09 9.66
N GLY A 85 -4.31 -1.05 8.41
CA GLY A 85 -4.02 -2.20 7.59
C GLY A 85 -5.22 -2.78 6.85
N THR A 86 -6.46 -2.55 7.31
CA THR A 86 -7.65 -3.18 6.70
C THR A 86 -7.83 -2.77 5.24
N PHE A 87 -7.73 -1.48 4.94
CA PHE A 87 -7.90 -0.97 3.57
C PHE A 87 -6.81 -1.52 2.62
N SER A 88 -5.54 -1.34 2.99
CA SER A 88 -4.41 -1.81 2.19
C SER A 88 -4.41 -3.34 2.04
N ASN A 89 -4.79 -4.07 3.09
CA ASN A 89 -4.85 -5.52 3.03
C ASN A 89 -6.00 -6.02 2.15
N ARG A 90 -7.15 -5.34 2.18
CA ARG A 90 -8.26 -5.67 1.28
C ARG A 90 -7.87 -5.49 -0.19
N MET A 91 -7.22 -4.37 -0.52
CA MET A 91 -6.65 -4.15 -1.85
C MET A 91 -5.66 -5.25 -2.24
N ARG A 92 -4.70 -5.56 -1.36
CA ARG A 92 -3.71 -6.64 -1.57
C ARG A 92 -4.40 -7.98 -1.90
N ARG A 93 -5.34 -8.40 -1.06
CA ARG A 93 -6.06 -9.68 -1.22
C ARG A 93 -6.86 -9.71 -2.52
N ASN A 94 -7.54 -8.63 -2.86
CA ASN A 94 -8.35 -8.57 -4.08
C ASN A 94 -7.47 -8.62 -5.34
N LEU A 95 -6.34 -7.91 -5.35
CA LEU A 95 -5.38 -7.94 -6.45
C LEU A 95 -4.74 -9.32 -6.63
N LEU A 96 -4.31 -9.96 -5.54
CA LEU A 96 -3.77 -11.32 -5.60
C LEU A 96 -4.83 -12.36 -6.04
N SER A 97 -6.13 -12.06 -5.88
CA SER A 97 -7.21 -12.90 -6.36
C SER A 97 -7.49 -12.79 -7.87
N MET A 98 -6.83 -11.88 -8.59
CA MET A 98 -7.05 -11.70 -10.03
C MET A 98 -6.64 -12.91 -10.87
N ARG A 99 -5.72 -13.73 -10.36
CA ARG A 99 -5.32 -15.01 -10.98
C ARG A 99 -4.85 -15.98 -9.91
N TYR A 100 -5.28 -17.23 -10.06
CA TYR A 100 -4.81 -18.31 -9.20
C TYR A 100 -3.28 -18.50 -9.28
N GLY A 101 -2.64 -18.66 -8.11
CA GLY A 101 -1.21 -18.87 -8.01
C GLY A 101 -0.35 -17.62 -8.19
N ILE A 102 -0.95 -16.42 -8.31
CA ILE A 102 -0.17 -15.19 -8.10
C ILE A 102 0.16 -15.08 -6.62
N GLU A 103 1.43 -14.92 -6.36
CA GLU A 103 1.97 -14.58 -5.05
C GLU A 103 2.58 -13.19 -5.09
N GLY A 104 3.12 -12.77 -3.97
CA GLY A 104 3.92 -11.58 -3.86
C GLY A 104 4.46 -11.49 -2.44
N GLY A 105 5.56 -10.75 -2.30
CA GLY A 105 6.13 -10.45 -1.00
C GLY A 105 5.08 -9.85 -0.07
N ARG A 106 5.30 -10.02 1.24
CA ARG A 106 4.52 -9.32 2.26
C ARG A 106 4.66 -7.79 2.10
N GLY A 107 5.81 -7.35 1.61
CA GLY A 107 6.16 -5.95 1.43
C GLY A 107 6.71 -5.33 2.71
N VAL A 108 6.59 -4.01 2.81
CA VAL A 108 7.13 -3.25 3.94
C VAL A 108 6.30 -3.47 5.20
N VAL A 109 6.98 -3.68 6.32
CA VAL A 109 6.43 -3.81 7.67
C VAL A 109 7.29 -3.01 8.65
N PHE A 110 6.69 -2.64 9.77
CA PHE A 110 7.37 -1.99 10.89
C PHE A 110 6.95 -2.66 12.22
N PRO A 111 7.84 -2.79 13.22
CA PRO A 111 7.47 -3.32 14.54
C PRO A 111 6.71 -2.26 15.36
N PHE A 112 5.45 -1.99 15.00
CA PHE A 112 4.62 -0.95 15.63
C PHE A 112 4.46 -1.09 17.16
N SER A 113 4.60 -2.31 17.69
CA SER A 113 4.62 -2.56 19.14
C SER A 113 5.72 -1.78 19.86
N VAL A 114 6.91 -1.65 19.25
CA VAL A 114 8.04 -0.86 19.79
C VAL A 114 7.67 0.62 19.88
N ALA A 115 7.00 1.15 18.84
CA ALA A 115 6.51 2.52 18.81
C ALA A 115 5.24 2.76 19.64
N LYS A 116 4.78 1.74 20.41
CA LYS A 116 3.54 1.77 21.20
C LYS A 116 2.35 2.24 20.36
N SER A 117 2.31 1.75 19.12
CA SER A 117 1.26 2.07 18.15
C SER A 117 0.54 0.81 17.68
N ASN A 118 -0.65 1.00 17.11
CA ASN A 118 -1.45 -0.11 16.62
C ASN A 118 -0.78 -0.73 15.40
N THR A 119 -0.50 -2.04 15.49
CA THR A 119 0.00 -2.84 14.36
C THR A 119 -1.15 -3.09 13.38
N PRO A 120 -0.93 -2.97 12.06
CA PRO A 120 -1.90 -3.42 11.05
C PRO A 120 -2.40 -4.83 11.32
N THR A 121 -3.70 -5.10 11.16
CA THR A 121 -4.30 -6.42 11.48
C THR A 121 -3.77 -7.58 10.64
N SER A 122 -3.11 -7.26 9.52
CA SER A 122 -2.58 -8.21 8.55
C SER A 122 -1.22 -8.78 8.90
N TYR A 123 -0.65 -8.46 10.06
CA TYR A 123 0.52 -9.12 10.63
C TYR A 123 0.62 -8.84 12.13
N TYR A 124 1.54 -9.49 12.81
CA TYR A 124 1.80 -9.28 14.23
C TYR A 124 3.21 -8.74 14.47
N SER A 125 3.35 -7.88 15.50
CA SER A 125 4.64 -7.44 15.99
C SER A 125 4.74 -7.48 17.51
N SER A 126 5.90 -7.87 18.03
CA SER A 126 6.28 -7.79 19.45
C SER A 126 7.75 -7.41 19.59
N TYR A 127 8.19 -7.12 20.81
CA TYR A 127 9.59 -6.78 21.08
C TYR A 127 10.01 -7.16 22.50
N THR A 128 11.33 -7.25 22.71
CA THR A 128 11.99 -7.38 24.01
C THR A 128 13.02 -6.26 24.18
N GLY A 129 13.53 -6.09 25.41
CA GLY A 129 14.56 -5.11 25.72
C GLY A 129 14.07 -3.66 25.68
N LYS A 130 15.02 -2.73 25.76
CA LYS A 130 14.75 -1.29 25.80
C LYS A 130 14.84 -0.67 24.42
N TRP A 131 13.83 0.12 24.06
CA TRP A 131 13.78 0.85 22.80
C TRP A 131 13.33 2.29 23.02
N ILE A 132 13.86 3.20 22.21
CA ILE A 132 13.34 4.54 22.00
C ILE A 132 12.67 4.53 20.63
N ALA A 133 11.51 5.15 20.49
CA ALA A 133 10.82 5.21 19.20
C ALA A 133 10.17 6.56 18.98
N CYS A 134 10.08 6.97 17.72
CA CYS A 134 9.30 8.14 17.32
C CYS A 134 8.50 7.88 16.04
N ARG A 135 7.54 8.75 15.79
CA ARG A 135 6.73 8.74 14.58
C ARG A 135 6.57 10.14 14.02
N ASN A 136 6.42 10.23 12.71
CA ASN A 136 6.43 11.48 11.98
C ASN A 136 5.20 12.39 12.25
N SER A 137 4.16 11.89 12.91
CA SER A 137 3.03 12.70 13.39
C SER A 137 3.32 13.45 14.69
N GLN A 138 4.43 13.15 15.38
CA GLN A 138 4.84 13.86 16.59
C GLN A 138 5.52 15.22 16.25
N PRO A 139 5.42 16.22 17.16
CA PRO A 139 6.11 17.50 16.99
C PRO A 139 7.63 17.39 17.04
N LYS A 140 8.17 16.53 17.93
CA LYS A 140 9.60 16.27 18.08
C LYS A 140 9.90 14.85 17.61
N THR A 141 10.90 14.70 16.75
CA THR A 141 11.33 13.44 16.15
C THR A 141 12.84 13.31 16.36
N PRO A 142 13.29 12.73 17.49
CA PRO A 142 14.71 12.67 17.84
C PRO A 142 15.50 11.66 17.01
N LEU A 143 14.82 10.77 16.29
CA LEU A 143 15.44 9.75 15.44
C LEU A 143 15.20 10.09 13.98
N ARG A 144 16.19 9.78 13.15
CA ARG A 144 16.08 9.83 11.69
C ARG A 144 15.08 8.76 11.23
N MET A 145 14.13 9.15 10.37
CA MET A 145 13.03 8.27 9.95
C MET A 145 13.06 7.99 8.45
N GLY A 146 12.59 6.78 8.12
CA GLY A 146 12.42 6.30 6.75
C GLY A 146 10.99 6.36 6.24
N LEU A 147 10.76 5.62 5.15
CA LEU A 147 9.50 5.58 4.42
C LEU A 147 8.29 5.19 5.29
N THR A 148 8.48 4.35 6.29
CA THR A 148 7.41 3.91 7.20
C THR A 148 6.86 5.06 8.08
N GLY A 149 7.58 6.19 8.15
CA GLY A 149 7.23 7.32 9.00
C GLY A 149 7.43 7.05 10.49
N MET A 150 8.15 5.99 10.85
CA MET A 150 8.52 5.63 12.21
C MET A 150 9.98 5.20 12.28
N ALA A 151 10.56 5.33 13.47
CA ALA A 151 11.89 4.84 13.78
C ALA A 151 11.90 4.23 15.19
N ALA A 152 12.70 3.19 15.38
CA ALA A 152 12.90 2.49 16.63
C ALA A 152 14.40 2.27 16.83
N SER A 153 14.92 2.78 17.93
CA SER A 153 16.34 2.78 18.26
C SER A 153 16.63 2.02 19.55
N THR A 154 17.76 1.29 19.60
CA THR A 154 18.18 0.55 20.79
C THR A 154 19.71 0.47 20.91
N SER A 155 20.18 0.47 22.15
CA SER A 155 21.55 0.11 22.54
C SER A 155 21.59 -1.08 23.50
N ASP A 156 20.42 -1.72 23.73
CA ASP A 156 20.28 -2.87 24.61
C ASP A 156 20.64 -4.15 23.82
N PRO A 157 21.72 -4.88 24.18
CA PRO A 157 22.15 -6.06 23.44
C PRO A 157 21.16 -7.24 23.53
N SER A 158 20.16 -7.17 24.43
CA SER A 158 19.08 -8.16 24.55
C SER A 158 17.80 -7.75 23.81
N ALA A 159 17.80 -6.58 23.17
CA ALA A 159 16.65 -6.08 22.45
C ALA A 159 16.43 -6.85 21.15
N THR A 160 15.19 -7.30 20.96
CA THR A 160 14.75 -7.94 19.72
C THR A 160 13.41 -7.38 19.30
N VAL A 161 13.12 -7.47 18.00
CA VAL A 161 11.78 -7.31 17.45
C VAL A 161 11.37 -8.60 16.77
N THR A 162 10.10 -8.96 16.92
CA THR A 162 9.50 -10.13 16.25
C THR A 162 8.42 -9.65 15.31
N ILE A 163 8.45 -10.14 14.08
CA ILE A 163 7.39 -9.97 13.09
C ILE A 163 6.85 -11.35 12.72
N VAL A 164 5.52 -11.50 12.71
CA VAL A 164 4.85 -12.69 12.15
C VAL A 164 3.96 -12.20 11.01
N SER A 165 4.27 -12.60 9.77
CA SER A 165 3.57 -12.16 8.55
C SER A 165 2.18 -12.76 8.40
N ARG A 166 1.86 -13.80 9.18
CA ARG A 166 0.54 -14.42 9.23
C ARG A 166 -0.52 -13.43 9.76
N GLU A 167 -1.65 -13.39 9.07
CA GLU A 167 -2.80 -12.60 9.52
C GLU A 167 -3.47 -13.23 10.74
N ARG A 168 -3.98 -12.40 11.65
CA ARG A 168 -4.76 -12.89 12.81
C ARG A 168 -6.04 -13.62 12.40
N ASN A 169 -6.65 -13.20 11.28
CA ASN A 169 -7.86 -13.80 10.73
C ASN A 169 -7.73 -13.85 9.21
N PRO A 170 -7.24 -14.96 8.63
CA PRO A 170 -6.99 -15.05 7.20
C PRO A 170 -8.27 -15.07 6.35
N MET A 171 -9.47 -15.13 6.98
CA MET A 171 -10.78 -15.19 6.30
C MET A 171 -10.83 -16.21 5.13
N GLY A 172 -10.12 -17.34 5.27
CA GLY A 172 -10.05 -18.38 4.24
C GLY A 172 -9.15 -18.06 3.03
N SER A 173 -8.32 -17.01 3.10
CA SER A 173 -7.41 -16.67 2.01
C SER A 173 -6.23 -17.65 1.93
N PRO A 174 -5.84 -18.10 0.72
CA PRO A 174 -4.76 -19.06 0.53
C PRO A 174 -3.35 -18.44 0.67
N HIS A 175 -3.22 -17.11 0.68
CA HIS A 175 -1.89 -16.47 0.76
C HIS A 175 -1.46 -16.30 2.21
N ASP A 176 -0.31 -16.87 2.56
CA ASP A 176 0.28 -16.88 3.91
C ASP A 176 1.48 -15.92 4.05
N PHE A 177 1.88 -15.26 2.97
CA PHE A 177 2.96 -14.27 2.91
C PHE A 177 4.27 -14.76 3.53
N ARG A 178 4.64 -16.00 3.23
CA ARG A 178 5.95 -16.54 3.61
C ARG A 178 7.08 -15.87 2.84
N PHE A 179 8.23 -15.75 3.49
CA PHE A 179 9.39 -15.03 3.00
C PHE A 179 10.68 -15.77 3.34
N ASP A 180 11.70 -15.58 2.52
CA ASP A 180 13.08 -16.01 2.74
C ASP A 180 14.10 -14.91 2.38
N ARG A 181 13.64 -13.76 1.89
CA ARG A 181 14.43 -12.55 1.70
C ARG A 181 13.95 -11.48 2.64
N VAL A 182 14.87 -10.97 3.45
CA VAL A 182 14.60 -9.89 4.41
C VAL A 182 15.53 -8.74 4.13
N GLN A 183 14.97 -7.56 3.93
CA GLN A 183 15.69 -6.31 3.85
C GLN A 183 15.36 -5.49 5.10
N VAL A 184 16.39 -5.04 5.81
CA VAL A 184 16.26 -4.22 7.02
C VAL A 184 16.78 -2.84 6.70
N LEU A 185 15.90 -1.85 6.82
CA LEU A 185 16.17 -0.44 6.59
C LEU A 185 16.56 0.19 7.92
N GLY A 186 17.76 0.76 8.00
CA GLY A 186 18.25 1.31 9.24
C GLY A 186 19.73 1.55 9.21
N ARG A 187 20.23 2.19 10.26
CA ARG A 187 21.64 2.52 10.40
C ARG A 187 22.08 2.31 11.83
N SER A 188 23.35 2.00 11.99
CA SER A 188 24.03 2.07 13.28
C SER A 188 24.79 3.38 13.39
N ASP A 189 24.94 3.91 14.60
CA ASP A 189 25.88 4.99 14.90
C ASP A 189 27.34 4.50 14.99
N SER A 190 27.54 3.18 14.99
CA SER A 190 28.83 2.51 15.00
C SER A 190 28.92 1.54 13.82
N ASP A 191 30.06 1.51 13.12
CA ASP A 191 30.27 0.58 11.99
C ASP A 191 30.24 -0.91 12.40
N THR A 192 30.19 -1.19 13.70
CA THR A 192 30.33 -2.54 14.27
C THR A 192 29.04 -3.13 14.83
N LEU A 193 28.04 -2.32 15.22
CA LEU A 193 26.74 -2.85 15.67
C LEU A 193 25.86 -3.08 14.44
N VAL A 194 25.53 -4.33 14.17
CA VAL A 194 24.77 -4.71 12.96
C VAL A 194 23.51 -5.49 13.33
N PRO A 195 22.45 -5.39 12.52
CA PRO A 195 21.29 -6.23 12.69
C PRO A 195 21.64 -7.70 12.40
N VAL A 196 21.05 -8.61 13.16
CA VAL A 196 21.17 -10.07 12.94
C VAL A 196 19.80 -10.74 13.03
N VAL A 197 19.61 -11.80 12.27
CA VAL A 197 18.40 -12.63 12.36
C VAL A 197 18.65 -13.82 13.26
N HIS A 198 17.78 -14.05 14.23
CA HIS A 198 17.81 -15.22 15.10
C HIS A 198 17.04 -16.35 14.41
N LEU A 199 17.75 -17.40 13.97
CA LEU A 199 17.12 -18.59 13.39
C LEU A 199 16.61 -19.54 14.47
N ASP A 200 17.33 -19.58 15.59
CA ASP A 200 16.97 -20.28 16.81
C ASP A 200 17.64 -19.57 18.02
N THR A 201 17.68 -20.20 19.18
CA THR A 201 18.27 -19.63 20.40
C THR A 201 19.79 -19.44 20.36
N LEU A 202 20.50 -20.16 19.47
CA LEU A 202 21.96 -20.22 19.37
C LEU A 202 22.49 -19.73 18.02
N THR A 203 21.68 -19.79 16.97
CA THR A 203 22.08 -19.48 15.59
C THR A 203 21.68 -18.07 15.19
N LEU A 204 22.68 -17.23 14.93
CA LEU A 204 22.53 -15.90 14.37
C LEU A 204 22.95 -15.90 12.90
N LEU A 205 22.11 -15.35 12.04
CA LEU A 205 22.40 -15.12 10.63
C LEU A 205 22.85 -13.65 10.45
N PRO A 206 24.09 -13.40 9.98
CA PRO A 206 24.56 -12.06 9.69
C PRO A 206 23.96 -11.53 8.38
N ALA A 207 23.92 -10.20 8.26
CA ALA A 207 23.47 -9.52 7.05
C ALA A 207 24.61 -9.35 6.02
N SER A 208 24.25 -9.24 4.74
CA SER A 208 25.01 -8.42 3.81
C SER A 208 24.64 -6.95 4.02
N HIS A 209 25.59 -6.02 3.89
CA HIS A 209 25.36 -4.59 4.12
C HIS A 209 25.69 -3.79 2.86
N ASP A 210 24.74 -2.99 2.41
CA ASP A 210 24.91 -1.96 1.38
C ASP A 210 24.93 -0.58 2.05
N PRO A 211 26.14 -0.02 2.33
CA PRO A 211 26.28 1.23 3.07
C PRO A 211 25.76 2.44 2.31
N ASP A 212 25.76 2.41 0.97
CA ASP A 212 25.24 3.51 0.15
C ASP A 212 23.72 3.63 0.27
N LYS A 213 23.05 2.55 0.68
CA LYS A 213 21.60 2.47 0.82
C LYS A 213 21.12 2.35 2.27
N ASP A 214 22.01 2.37 3.26
CA ASP A 214 21.70 2.08 4.67
C ASP A 214 20.80 0.82 4.78
N LEU A 215 21.20 -0.25 4.08
CA LEU A 215 20.37 -1.44 3.84
C LEU A 215 21.13 -2.71 4.25
N TYR A 216 20.46 -3.55 5.03
CA TYR A 216 20.96 -4.86 5.44
C TYR A 216 20.09 -5.97 4.85
N GLU A 217 20.70 -6.93 4.18
CA GLU A 217 19.99 -8.01 3.48
C GLU A 217 20.29 -9.39 4.08
N PHE A 218 19.26 -10.21 4.22
CA PHE A 218 19.35 -11.58 4.70
C PHE A 218 18.66 -12.52 3.72
N VAL A 219 19.29 -13.67 3.47
CA VAL A 219 18.69 -14.82 2.78
C VAL A 219 18.52 -15.93 3.82
N LEU A 220 17.28 -16.23 4.18
CA LEU A 220 16.94 -17.24 5.16
C LEU A 220 17.07 -18.65 4.53
N PRO A 221 17.40 -19.68 5.33
CA PRO A 221 17.59 -21.04 4.81
C PRO A 221 16.33 -21.69 4.22
N SER A 222 15.15 -21.17 4.56
CA SER A 222 13.87 -21.65 4.08
C SER A 222 12.80 -20.57 4.21
N LEU A 223 11.73 -20.69 3.43
CA LEU A 223 10.54 -19.86 3.58
C LEU A 223 9.98 -19.97 5.00
N THR A 224 9.78 -18.85 5.66
CA THR A 224 9.19 -18.74 7.00
C THR A 224 8.06 -17.72 7.01
N ASP A 225 7.27 -17.69 8.07
CA ASP A 225 6.26 -16.66 8.32
C ASP A 225 6.63 -15.76 9.52
N SER A 226 7.80 -15.97 10.11
CA SER A 226 8.24 -15.26 11.30
C SER A 226 9.71 -14.86 11.22
N LEU A 227 9.99 -13.68 11.75
CA LEU A 227 11.31 -13.06 11.81
C LEU A 227 11.56 -12.60 13.24
N VAL A 228 12.71 -12.96 13.80
CA VAL A 228 13.23 -12.38 15.04
C VAL A 228 14.52 -11.64 14.70
N LEU A 229 14.49 -10.33 14.84
CA LEU A 229 15.61 -9.43 14.52
C LEU A 229 16.20 -8.89 15.83
N GLY A 230 17.50 -9.06 16.00
CA GLY A 230 18.29 -8.51 17.09
C GLY A 230 19.48 -7.71 16.56
N THR A 231 20.45 -7.44 17.42
CA THR A 231 21.72 -6.79 17.05
C THR A 231 22.91 -7.59 17.57
N SER A 232 24.06 -7.47 16.90
CA SER A 232 25.33 -8.07 17.32
C SER A 232 26.48 -7.12 17.03
N GLY A 233 27.52 -7.15 17.87
CA GLY A 233 28.69 -6.27 17.73
C GLY A 233 29.06 -5.54 19.02
N VAL A 234 29.90 -4.52 18.88
CA VAL A 234 30.33 -3.62 19.98
C VAL A 234 29.17 -2.68 20.35
N PRO A 235 29.05 -2.24 21.62
CA PRO A 235 28.01 -1.30 22.03
C PRO A 235 27.95 -0.03 21.17
N GLY A 236 26.74 0.30 20.76
CA GLY A 236 26.36 1.48 19.98
C GLY A 236 24.84 1.61 19.99
N GLU A 237 24.30 2.48 19.16
CA GLU A 237 22.88 2.69 18.96
C GLU A 237 22.46 2.26 17.53
N TRP A 238 21.56 1.28 17.46
CA TRP A 238 20.98 0.79 16.22
C TRP A 238 19.60 1.41 15.98
N ASN A 239 19.42 2.10 14.85
CA ASN A 239 18.18 2.75 14.46
C ASN A 239 17.48 2.01 13.29
N LEU A 240 16.37 1.34 13.60
CA LEU A 240 15.50 0.63 12.66
C LEU A 240 14.40 1.54 12.12
N THR A 241 14.25 1.61 10.80
CA THR A 241 13.24 2.43 10.11
C THR A 241 12.24 1.62 9.28
N GLY A 242 12.53 0.36 8.97
CA GLY A 242 11.61 -0.52 8.26
C GLY A 242 12.18 -1.90 7.99
N ILE A 243 11.31 -2.83 7.64
CA ILE A 243 11.67 -4.18 7.20
C ILE A 243 10.86 -4.48 5.95
N VAL A 244 11.49 -5.00 4.90
CA VAL A 244 10.80 -5.52 3.71
C VAL A 244 10.93 -7.04 3.71
N LEU A 245 9.78 -7.71 3.61
CA LEU A 245 9.67 -9.17 3.65
C LEU A 245 9.21 -9.66 2.27
N ASP A 246 10.04 -10.49 1.65
CA ASP A 246 9.83 -10.97 0.28
C ASP A 246 10.35 -12.40 0.08
N HIS A 247 10.02 -13.00 -1.06
CA HIS A 247 10.48 -14.33 -1.47
C HIS A 247 11.23 -14.31 -2.82
N GLY A 248 11.45 -13.14 -3.43
CA GLY A 248 12.24 -12.97 -4.66
C GLY A 248 11.72 -13.75 -5.87
N ARG A 249 10.42 -14.10 -5.88
CA ARG A 249 9.74 -14.73 -7.03
C ARG A 249 8.83 -13.68 -7.67
N PRO A 250 8.61 -13.75 -9.00
CA PRO A 250 7.66 -12.88 -9.69
C PRO A 250 6.32 -12.78 -8.95
N GLY A 251 5.83 -11.57 -8.77
CA GLY A 251 4.63 -11.37 -7.98
C GLY A 251 4.11 -9.94 -7.90
N LEU A 252 3.02 -9.78 -7.16
CA LEU A 252 2.41 -8.49 -6.84
C LEU A 252 2.58 -8.18 -5.35
N THR A 253 3.40 -7.18 -5.05
CA THR A 253 3.64 -6.73 -3.68
C THR A 253 2.91 -5.42 -3.41
N TYR A 254 2.19 -5.37 -2.28
CA TYR A 254 1.44 -4.19 -1.86
C TYR A 254 1.99 -3.67 -0.54
N HIS A 255 2.53 -2.45 -0.55
CA HIS A 255 3.17 -1.78 0.58
C HIS A 255 2.20 -0.77 1.20
N GLY A 256 1.74 -1.03 2.43
CA GLY A 256 0.91 -0.08 3.18
C GLY A 256 1.76 0.79 4.10
N ILE A 257 1.85 2.09 3.81
CA ILE A 257 2.66 3.06 4.55
C ILE A 257 1.73 4.10 5.14
N GLY A 258 1.39 3.94 6.42
CA GLY A 258 0.47 4.83 7.11
C GLY A 258 0.94 5.17 8.51
N VAL A 259 0.79 6.43 8.90
CA VAL A 259 1.03 6.89 10.27
C VAL A 259 -0.20 7.62 10.82
N ASN A 260 -0.67 7.19 11.99
CA ASN A 260 -1.79 7.76 12.71
C ASN A 260 -1.51 9.24 13.02
N GLY A 261 -2.42 10.10 12.59
CA GLY A 261 -2.31 11.55 12.74
C GLY A 261 -1.35 12.23 11.77
N ALA A 262 -0.77 11.51 10.80
CA ALA A 262 0.12 12.11 9.82
C ALA A 262 -0.62 13.04 8.86
N SER A 263 0.01 14.17 8.57
CA SER A 263 -0.31 15.09 7.48
C SER A 263 0.77 14.99 6.40
N LEU A 264 0.65 15.72 5.29
CA LEU A 264 1.72 15.77 4.29
C LEU A 264 3.06 16.20 4.89
N ASN A 265 3.03 17.23 5.74
CA ASN A 265 4.23 17.74 6.44
C ASN A 265 4.85 16.70 7.39
N SER A 266 4.11 15.67 7.80
CA SER A 266 4.70 14.58 8.56
C SER A 266 5.74 13.83 7.75
N TYR A 267 5.47 13.53 6.48
CA TYR A 267 6.40 12.78 5.63
C TYR A 267 7.63 13.59 5.23
N PHE A 268 7.58 14.92 5.23
CA PHE A 268 8.78 15.75 5.02
C PHE A 268 9.79 15.69 6.17
N LYS A 269 9.40 15.13 7.32
CA LYS A 269 10.30 14.85 8.45
C LYS A 269 10.98 13.48 8.33
N CYS A 270 10.73 12.73 7.26
CA CYS A 270 11.34 11.44 7.02
C CYS A 270 12.52 11.65 6.06
N GLU A 271 13.71 11.86 6.61
CA GLU A 271 14.91 12.22 5.84
C GLU A 271 15.29 11.14 4.82
N ASP A 272 14.91 9.90 5.10
CA ASP A 272 15.25 8.73 4.27
C ASP A 272 14.12 8.31 3.32
N PHE A 273 13.05 9.10 3.23
CA PHE A 273 11.86 8.76 2.46
C PHE A 273 12.15 8.39 1.00
N GLU A 274 12.93 9.23 0.30
CA GLU A 274 13.23 9.02 -1.13
C GLU A 274 14.10 7.79 -1.36
N ARG A 275 15.14 7.60 -0.53
CA ARG A 275 16.03 6.43 -0.59
C ARG A 275 15.22 5.14 -0.40
N ASP A 276 14.42 5.09 0.66
CA ASP A 276 13.62 3.91 0.99
C ASP A 276 12.53 3.65 -0.06
N LEU A 277 11.92 4.69 -0.63
CA LEU A 277 10.95 4.54 -1.71
C LEU A 277 11.59 4.00 -2.99
N ALA A 278 12.81 4.43 -3.31
CA ALA A 278 13.57 3.92 -4.45
C ALA A 278 13.82 2.39 -4.35
N LEU A 279 14.07 1.90 -3.13
CA LEU A 279 14.27 0.47 -2.87
C LEU A 279 13.04 -0.38 -3.20
N LEU A 280 11.84 0.17 -3.03
CA LEU A 280 10.58 -0.54 -3.32
C LEU A 280 10.25 -0.62 -4.81
N LYS A 281 10.94 0.15 -5.67
CA LYS A 281 10.72 0.19 -7.13
C LYS A 281 9.23 0.27 -7.52
N PRO A 282 8.51 1.30 -7.06
CA PRO A 282 7.05 1.37 -7.20
C PRO A 282 6.61 1.53 -8.65
N ASP A 283 5.60 0.76 -9.05
CA ASP A 283 4.92 0.86 -10.34
C ASP A 283 3.64 1.69 -10.26
N LEU A 284 3.02 1.70 -9.08
CA LEU A 284 1.88 2.56 -8.75
C LEU A 284 2.04 3.10 -7.32
N ILE A 285 1.93 4.41 -7.15
CA ILE A 285 1.80 5.06 -5.85
C ILE A 285 0.39 5.59 -5.67
N ILE A 286 -0.26 5.14 -4.60
CA ILE A 286 -1.59 5.58 -4.17
C ILE A 286 -1.42 6.57 -3.00
N PHE A 287 -1.76 7.83 -3.22
CA PHE A 287 -1.79 8.85 -2.17
C PHE A 287 -3.19 8.96 -1.57
N ALA A 288 -3.35 8.42 -0.36
CA ALA A 288 -4.56 8.47 0.46
C ALA A 288 -4.28 9.19 1.79
N ILE A 289 -3.70 10.38 1.71
CA ILE A 289 -3.36 11.24 2.84
C ILE A 289 -4.01 12.62 2.69
N GLY A 290 -4.15 13.37 3.77
CA GLY A 290 -4.65 14.74 3.72
C GLY A 290 -5.86 15.02 4.60
N ILE A 291 -6.50 13.98 5.17
CA ILE A 291 -7.64 14.21 6.07
C ILE A 291 -7.21 15.03 7.30
N ASN A 292 -6.01 14.82 7.83
CA ASN A 292 -5.47 15.61 8.95
C ASN A 292 -5.08 17.03 8.53
N ASP A 293 -4.61 17.24 7.28
CA ASP A 293 -4.36 18.57 6.73
C ASP A 293 -5.68 19.37 6.57
N ALA A 294 -6.76 18.68 6.20
CA ALA A 294 -8.07 19.27 5.93
C ALA A 294 -9.00 19.34 7.17
N ASN A 295 -8.71 18.63 8.26
CA ASN A 295 -9.54 18.60 9.46
C ASN A 295 -9.24 19.77 10.40
N THR A 296 -9.31 20.99 9.87
CA THR A 296 -8.95 22.24 10.56
C THR A 296 -9.94 23.36 10.21
N PRO A 297 -10.22 24.34 11.11
CA PRO A 297 -11.02 25.51 10.76
C PRO A 297 -10.41 26.42 9.69
N ASN A 298 -9.09 26.49 9.62
CA ASN A 298 -8.39 27.43 8.74
C ASN A 298 -7.63 26.66 7.67
N PHE A 299 -8.35 25.87 6.87
CA PHE A 299 -7.74 25.13 5.77
C PHE A 299 -7.27 26.12 4.70
N ASN A 300 -6.05 25.89 4.19
CA ASN A 300 -5.47 26.68 3.12
C ASN A 300 -5.20 25.75 1.93
N LYS A 301 -5.96 25.95 0.85
CA LYS A 301 -5.93 25.09 -0.33
C LYS A 301 -4.59 25.19 -1.05
N GLU A 302 -4.04 26.39 -1.16
CA GLU A 302 -2.79 26.67 -1.88
C GLU A 302 -1.62 25.95 -1.21
N ARG A 303 -1.54 26.01 0.13
CA ARG A 303 -0.55 25.28 0.92
C ARG A 303 -0.74 23.77 0.80
N PHE A 304 -1.97 23.28 0.84
CA PHE A 304 -2.25 21.86 0.66
C PHE A 304 -1.77 21.36 -0.71
N VAL A 305 -2.08 22.09 -1.78
CA VAL A 305 -1.60 21.80 -3.14
C VAL A 305 -0.07 21.86 -3.21
N SER A 306 0.55 22.91 -2.65
CA SER A 306 2.01 23.04 -2.63
C SER A 306 2.70 21.89 -1.91
N ASN A 307 2.15 21.45 -0.78
CA ASN A 307 2.67 20.30 -0.04
C ASN A 307 2.50 19.01 -0.85
N TYR A 308 1.35 18.83 -1.50
CA TYR A 308 1.14 17.67 -2.37
C TYR A 308 2.12 17.65 -3.55
N ILE A 309 2.38 18.80 -4.17
CA ILE A 309 3.39 18.94 -5.23
C ILE A 309 4.75 18.47 -4.71
N GLN A 310 5.19 18.95 -3.55
CA GLN A 310 6.45 18.53 -2.94
C GLN A 310 6.51 17.01 -2.72
N MET A 311 5.43 16.41 -2.20
CA MET A 311 5.35 14.98 -1.92
C MET A 311 5.40 14.12 -3.19
N VAL A 312 4.67 14.52 -4.24
CA VAL A 312 4.66 13.80 -5.53
C VAL A 312 6.00 13.97 -6.24
N ASP A 313 6.59 15.16 -6.21
CA ASP A 313 7.90 15.42 -6.81
C ASP A 313 9.01 14.60 -6.11
N MET A 314 8.95 14.44 -4.78
CA MET A 314 9.84 13.51 -4.05
C MET A 314 9.72 12.07 -4.57
N ALA A 315 8.49 11.60 -4.79
CA ALA A 315 8.27 10.25 -5.32
C ALA A 315 8.77 10.08 -6.76
N LEU A 316 8.46 11.03 -7.65
CA LEU A 316 8.83 10.95 -9.06
C LEU A 316 10.32 11.18 -9.32
N ARG A 317 11.06 11.81 -8.40
CA ARG A 317 12.53 11.88 -8.49
C ARG A 317 13.20 10.51 -8.42
N VAL A 318 12.62 9.57 -7.68
CA VAL A 318 13.17 8.22 -7.51
C VAL A 318 12.43 7.15 -8.32
N ALA A 319 11.21 7.46 -8.77
CA ALA A 319 10.39 6.57 -9.60
C ALA A 319 9.69 7.35 -10.72
N PRO A 320 10.44 7.84 -11.73
CA PRO A 320 9.93 8.78 -12.75
C PRO A 320 8.84 8.19 -13.64
N ASP A 321 8.82 6.87 -13.82
CA ASP A 321 7.85 6.18 -14.69
C ASP A 321 6.60 5.70 -13.94
N CYS A 322 6.54 5.89 -12.63
CA CYS A 322 5.50 5.37 -11.74
C CYS A 322 4.14 6.00 -12.01
N ALA A 323 3.08 5.17 -12.01
CA ALA A 323 1.71 5.67 -12.03
C ALA A 323 1.36 6.31 -10.69
N ILE A 324 0.63 7.43 -10.72
CA ILE A 324 0.15 8.11 -9.51
C ILE A 324 -1.38 8.04 -9.45
N LEU A 325 -1.90 7.57 -8.32
CA LEU A 325 -3.33 7.58 -8.02
C LEU A 325 -3.60 8.42 -6.78
N PHE A 326 -4.42 9.46 -6.93
CA PHE A 326 -4.94 10.20 -5.78
C PHE A 326 -6.24 9.57 -5.29
N VAL A 327 -6.33 9.35 -3.98
CA VAL A 327 -7.59 9.05 -3.29
C VAL A 327 -8.00 10.30 -2.54
N THR A 328 -9.13 10.90 -2.91
CA THR A 328 -9.62 12.09 -2.20
C THR A 328 -9.92 11.76 -0.74
N ASN A 329 -9.87 12.76 0.13
CA ASN A 329 -10.32 12.62 1.51
C ASN A 329 -11.78 12.13 1.59
N ASN A 330 -12.11 11.35 2.60
CA ASN A 330 -13.50 11.11 2.98
C ASN A 330 -14.16 12.36 3.58
N ASP A 331 -15.49 12.37 3.63
CA ASP A 331 -16.23 13.32 4.46
C ASP A 331 -15.89 13.12 5.94
N SER A 332 -15.88 14.20 6.73
CA SER A 332 -15.50 14.13 8.14
C SER A 332 -16.17 15.19 8.99
N PHE A 333 -16.16 14.97 10.31
CA PHE A 333 -16.61 15.94 11.29
C PHE A 333 -15.47 16.33 12.23
N ARG A 334 -15.51 17.59 12.66
CA ARG A 334 -14.64 18.12 13.72
C ARG A 334 -15.36 18.00 15.05
N ARG A 335 -14.67 17.42 16.03
CA ARG A 335 -15.16 17.39 17.41
C ARG A 335 -14.79 18.68 18.11
N SER A 336 -15.78 19.36 18.71
CA SER A 336 -15.55 20.45 19.65
C SER A 336 -16.39 20.22 20.90
N ARG A 337 -15.72 20.13 22.05
CA ARG A 337 -16.29 19.72 23.35
C ARG A 337 -17.08 18.41 23.24
N ARG A 338 -18.42 18.50 23.33
CA ARG A 338 -19.37 17.38 23.28
C ARG A 338 -20.16 17.31 21.96
N SER A 339 -19.82 18.14 20.97
CA SER A 339 -20.55 18.24 19.71
C SER A 339 -19.65 17.97 18.51
N TYR A 340 -20.27 17.50 17.42
CA TYR A 340 -19.64 17.30 16.13
C TYR A 340 -20.13 18.35 15.15
N TYR A 341 -19.20 18.95 14.42
CA TYR A 341 -19.46 19.97 13.42
C TYR A 341 -18.96 19.45 12.08
N LEU A 342 -19.80 19.52 11.05
CA LEU A 342 -19.42 19.12 9.70
C LEU A 342 -18.15 19.85 9.26
N ASN A 343 -17.20 19.09 8.69
CA ASN A 343 -16.03 19.68 8.07
C ASN A 343 -16.39 20.19 6.67
N GLN A 344 -16.50 21.51 6.53
CA GLN A 344 -16.89 22.16 5.27
C GLN A 344 -15.77 22.15 4.21
N ASN A 345 -14.56 21.68 4.55
CA ASN A 345 -13.42 21.72 3.64
C ASN A 345 -13.47 20.65 2.54
N GLY A 346 -14.36 19.65 2.64
CA GLY A 346 -14.44 18.51 1.70
C GLY A 346 -14.44 18.91 0.22
N PRO A 347 -15.37 19.76 -0.25
CA PRO A 347 -15.41 20.20 -1.65
C PRO A 347 -14.15 20.95 -2.11
N VAL A 348 -13.56 21.77 -1.23
CA VAL A 348 -12.35 22.55 -1.55
C VAL A 348 -11.14 21.63 -1.72
N VAL A 349 -11.05 20.60 -0.89
CA VAL A 349 -9.99 19.57 -0.95
C VAL A 349 -10.19 18.67 -2.18
N GLN A 350 -11.43 18.27 -2.46
CA GLN A 350 -11.78 17.51 -3.66
C GLN A 350 -11.29 18.24 -4.92
N ASP A 351 -11.62 19.52 -5.07
CA ASP A 351 -11.15 20.33 -6.20
C ASP A 351 -9.62 20.44 -6.27
N ALA A 352 -8.94 20.54 -5.13
CA ALA A 352 -7.48 20.50 -5.08
C ALA A 352 -6.90 19.19 -5.65
N PHE A 353 -7.50 18.04 -5.34
CA PHE A 353 -7.09 16.75 -5.90
C PHE A 353 -7.32 16.66 -7.41
N TYR A 354 -8.43 17.19 -7.94
CA TYR A 354 -8.62 17.26 -9.39
C TYR A 354 -7.56 18.14 -10.07
N GLY A 355 -7.17 19.26 -9.44
CA GLY A 355 -6.06 20.09 -9.90
C GLY A 355 -4.72 19.35 -9.93
N LEU A 356 -4.42 18.58 -8.88
CA LEU A 356 -3.21 17.75 -8.79
C LEU A 356 -3.22 16.62 -9.84
N ALA A 357 -4.36 15.96 -10.03
CA ALA A 357 -4.52 14.92 -11.03
C ALA A 357 -4.26 15.45 -12.45
N ARG A 358 -4.74 16.66 -12.77
CA ARG A 358 -4.42 17.32 -14.04
C ARG A 358 -2.93 17.63 -14.18
N ARG A 359 -2.32 18.15 -13.12
CA ARG A 359 -0.90 18.57 -13.11
C ARG A 359 0.06 17.41 -13.39
N TYR A 360 -0.24 16.23 -12.86
CA TYR A 360 0.65 15.07 -12.90
C TYR A 360 0.22 14.00 -13.91
N ASP A 361 -0.81 14.25 -14.74
CA ASP A 361 -1.41 13.24 -15.61
C ASP A 361 -1.73 11.94 -14.86
N ALA A 362 -2.35 12.12 -13.69
CA ALA A 362 -2.53 11.09 -12.68
C ALA A 362 -4.01 10.68 -12.58
N GLY A 363 -4.22 9.44 -12.12
CA GLY A 363 -5.56 8.96 -11.80
C GLY A 363 -6.10 9.61 -10.52
N ILE A 364 -7.42 9.80 -10.44
CA ILE A 364 -8.10 10.22 -9.22
C ILE A 364 -9.29 9.29 -8.95
N TRP A 365 -9.34 8.76 -7.72
CA TRP A 365 -10.48 8.03 -7.19
C TRP A 365 -11.18 8.90 -6.13
N ASP A 366 -12.36 9.40 -6.48
CA ASP A 366 -13.10 10.42 -5.73
C ASP A 366 -13.95 9.80 -4.63
N LEU A 367 -13.28 9.28 -3.59
CA LEU A 367 -13.92 8.73 -2.40
C LEU A 367 -14.92 9.70 -1.77
N PHE A 368 -14.64 11.01 -1.76
CA PHE A 368 -15.54 12.01 -1.20
C PHE A 368 -16.91 11.95 -1.89
N ARG A 369 -16.91 11.97 -3.22
CA ARG A 369 -18.12 11.90 -4.03
C ARG A 369 -18.82 10.56 -3.91
N ILE A 370 -18.06 9.46 -4.04
CA ILE A 370 -18.59 8.08 -3.96
C ILE A 370 -19.30 7.84 -2.63
N MET A 371 -18.81 8.43 -1.53
CA MET A 371 -19.47 8.32 -0.23
C MET A 371 -20.82 9.04 -0.15
N GLY A 372 -21.07 10.05 -0.99
CA GLY A 372 -22.22 10.95 -0.93
C GLY A 372 -21.88 12.41 -0.61
N GLY A 373 -20.60 12.79 -0.66
CA GLY A 373 -20.16 14.16 -0.42
C GLY A 373 -20.33 14.63 1.02
N LEU A 374 -20.63 15.93 1.20
CA LEU A 374 -20.79 16.53 2.52
C LEU A 374 -21.86 15.80 3.36
N ASN A 375 -21.56 15.59 4.64
CA ASN A 375 -22.45 14.91 5.60
C ASN A 375 -22.67 13.40 5.32
N SER A 376 -22.02 12.82 4.31
CA SER A 376 -22.04 11.36 4.08
C SER A 376 -21.46 10.58 5.25
N MET A 377 -20.47 11.10 5.97
CA MET A 377 -19.82 10.36 7.05
C MET A 377 -20.78 10.04 8.21
N LYS A 378 -21.76 10.91 8.45
CA LYS A 378 -22.84 10.64 9.42
C LYS A 378 -23.75 9.51 8.96
N GLN A 379 -23.98 9.40 7.65
CA GLN A 379 -24.80 8.34 7.05
C GLN A 379 -24.06 7.01 7.07
N TRP A 380 -22.76 7.02 6.76
CA TRP A 380 -21.87 5.87 6.92
C TRP A 380 -21.77 5.41 8.38
N GLU A 381 -21.69 6.32 9.35
CA GLU A 381 -21.76 5.98 10.79
C GLU A 381 -23.10 5.31 11.12
N SER A 382 -24.22 5.87 10.67
CA SER A 382 -25.55 5.33 10.93
C SER A 382 -25.73 3.93 10.34
N ALA A 383 -25.05 3.63 9.23
CA ALA A 383 -25.02 2.32 8.59
C ALA A 383 -24.02 1.33 9.22
N GLY A 384 -23.28 1.73 10.27
CA GLY A 384 -22.26 0.89 10.91
C GLY A 384 -20.95 0.76 10.12
N LEU A 385 -20.73 1.61 9.11
CA LEU A 385 -19.52 1.64 8.28
C LEU A 385 -18.48 2.65 8.77
N ALA A 386 -18.89 3.61 9.62
CA ALA A 386 -17.97 4.57 10.23
C ALA A 386 -18.02 4.55 11.77
N ASN A 387 -16.89 4.91 12.38
CA ASN A 387 -16.76 5.02 13.82
C ASN A 387 -17.46 6.27 14.34
N ARG A 388 -17.74 6.28 15.65
CA ARG A 388 -18.42 7.40 16.33
C ARG A 388 -17.66 8.72 16.32
N ASP A 389 -16.37 8.68 15.99
CA ASP A 389 -15.53 9.86 15.81
C ASP A 389 -15.81 10.61 14.50
N LYS A 390 -16.59 10.01 13.58
CA LYS A 390 -16.98 10.58 12.28
C LYS A 390 -15.78 11.02 11.45
N ILE A 391 -14.67 10.28 11.57
CA ILE A 391 -13.46 10.43 10.76
C ILE A 391 -13.02 9.06 10.25
N HIS A 392 -12.98 8.04 11.12
CA HIS A 392 -12.48 6.72 10.78
C HIS A 392 -13.60 5.75 10.43
N PHE A 393 -13.28 4.74 9.62
CA PHE A 393 -14.21 3.67 9.26
C PHE A 393 -14.17 2.51 10.26
N THR A 394 -15.25 1.75 10.34
CA THR A 394 -15.24 0.42 10.96
C THR A 394 -14.49 -0.55 10.04
N GLU A 395 -14.22 -1.78 10.51
CA GLU A 395 -13.60 -2.81 9.67
C GLU A 395 -14.41 -3.08 8.39
N SER A 396 -15.74 -3.21 8.50
CA SER A 396 -16.64 -3.37 7.35
C SER A 396 -16.60 -2.18 6.40
N GLY A 397 -16.51 -0.95 6.93
CA GLY A 397 -16.34 0.25 6.11
C GLY A 397 -15.04 0.26 5.32
N TYR A 398 -13.91 -0.11 5.94
CA TYR A 398 -12.63 -0.23 5.23
C TYR A 398 -12.61 -1.36 4.21
N ILE A 399 -13.27 -2.48 4.49
CA ILE A 399 -13.44 -3.57 3.50
C ILE A 399 -14.22 -3.06 2.29
N LEU A 400 -15.33 -2.35 2.50
CA LEU A 400 -16.13 -1.78 1.43
C LEU A 400 -15.34 -0.78 0.57
N ILE A 401 -14.59 0.12 1.20
CA ILE A 401 -13.71 1.07 0.50
C ILE A 401 -12.65 0.33 -0.32
N GLY A 402 -12.04 -0.72 0.23
CA GLY A 402 -11.10 -1.58 -0.49
C GLY A 402 -11.72 -2.27 -1.70
N ASP A 403 -12.96 -2.76 -1.57
CA ASP A 403 -13.70 -3.40 -2.67
C ASP A 403 -14.07 -2.41 -3.77
N LEU A 404 -14.53 -1.21 -3.40
CA LEU A 404 -14.86 -0.15 -4.35
C LEU A 404 -13.62 0.28 -5.14
N LEU A 405 -12.50 0.58 -4.46
CA LEU A 405 -11.26 0.99 -5.14
C LEU A 405 -10.72 -0.14 -6.04
N TYR A 406 -10.73 -1.38 -5.56
CA TYR A 406 -10.32 -2.53 -6.39
C TYR A 406 -11.20 -2.68 -7.63
N ASN A 407 -12.53 -2.59 -7.49
CA ASN A 407 -13.43 -2.67 -8.63
C ASN A 407 -13.19 -1.54 -9.65
N ALA A 408 -12.90 -0.32 -9.18
CA ALA A 408 -12.59 0.81 -10.05
C ALA A 408 -11.27 0.59 -10.81
N LEU A 409 -10.24 0.06 -10.14
CA LEU A 409 -8.96 -0.30 -10.77
C LEU A 409 -9.11 -1.45 -11.76
N LEU A 410 -9.89 -2.48 -11.40
CA LEU A 410 -10.21 -3.61 -12.27
C LEU A 410 -10.93 -3.14 -13.53
N ASN A 411 -11.90 -2.23 -13.42
CA ASN A 411 -12.59 -1.66 -14.59
C ASN A 411 -11.61 -0.98 -15.55
N ARG A 412 -10.69 -0.16 -15.03
CA ARG A 412 -9.64 0.47 -15.87
C ARG A 412 -8.70 -0.55 -16.50
N TYR A 413 -8.33 -1.60 -15.77
CA TYR A 413 -7.52 -2.67 -16.33
C TYR A 413 -8.25 -3.44 -17.45
N LEU A 414 -9.55 -3.71 -17.29
CA LEU A 414 -10.37 -4.35 -18.32
C LEU A 414 -10.52 -3.46 -19.56
N GLU A 415 -10.61 -2.14 -19.40
CA GLU A 415 -10.59 -1.17 -20.50
C GLU A 415 -9.24 -1.19 -21.25
N HIS A 416 -8.13 -1.24 -20.51
CA HIS A 416 -6.78 -1.42 -21.08
C HIS A 416 -6.71 -2.69 -21.95
N LEU A 417 -7.14 -3.84 -21.42
CA LEU A 417 -7.15 -5.11 -22.18
C LEU A 417 -7.98 -5.04 -23.47
N LYS A 418 -9.16 -4.41 -23.42
CA LYS A 418 -10.00 -4.20 -24.61
C LYS A 418 -9.30 -3.32 -25.65
N SER A 419 -8.65 -2.24 -25.22
CA SER A 419 -7.93 -1.32 -26.11
C SER A 419 -6.74 -2.00 -26.81
N THR A 420 -6.03 -2.87 -26.08
CA THR A 420 -4.88 -3.63 -26.61
C THR A 420 -5.33 -4.71 -27.60
N SER A 421 -6.44 -5.40 -27.31
CA SER A 421 -7.02 -6.39 -28.24
C SER A 421 -7.40 -5.74 -29.59
N LEU A 422 -8.06 -4.59 -29.57
CA LEU A 422 -8.49 -3.88 -30.79
C LEU A 422 -7.31 -3.40 -31.65
N LYS A 423 -6.18 -3.02 -31.04
CA LYS A 423 -4.96 -2.64 -31.78
C LYS A 423 -4.31 -3.83 -32.48
N ASN A 424 -4.36 -5.02 -31.89
CA ASN A 424 -3.81 -6.24 -32.47
C ASN A 424 -4.66 -6.77 -33.64
N ASP A 425 -5.97 -6.52 -33.64
CA ASP A 425 -6.86 -6.91 -34.75
C ASP A 425 -6.74 -5.96 -35.95
N ASN A 426 -6.49 -4.67 -35.74
CA ASN A 426 -6.32 -3.68 -36.81
C ASN A 426 -4.91 -3.67 -37.46
N SER A 427 -3.97 -4.45 -36.92
CA SER A 427 -2.59 -4.57 -37.43
C SER A 427 -2.33 -5.90 -38.17
N ARG A 428 -3.37 -6.73 -38.29
CA ARG A 428 -3.42 -7.94 -39.13
C ARG A 428 -4.24 -7.65 -40.37
#